data_AF-A0A3N5LLY6-F1
#
_entry.id   AF-A0A3N5LLY6-F1
#
_cell.length_a   1.000
_cell.length_b   1.000
_cell.length_c   1.000
_cell.angle_alpha   90.00
_cell.angle_beta   90.00
_cell.angle_gamma   90.00
#
_symmetry.space_group_name_H-M   'P 1'
#
loop_
_entity.id
_entity.type
_entity.pdbx_description
1 polymer ?
#
loop_
_entity_poly.entity_id
_entity_poly.type
_entity_poly.pdbx_seq_one_letter_code
_entity_poly.pdbx_strand_id
1 'polypeptide(L)'
;MANTFPSEGNVGLGTTLPEQLLHIKAGDSSGGKSRIIIENSLGHKWFLNTFSTKNHFSIGRVGVSDDLAIDAKGNIGIGVDNARAKLEVNGHVIVNGVISVSDDKVPSMTIS
;
A
#
# COMPACT_ATOMS: atom_id res chain seq x y z
N MET A 1 11.18 9.59 26.34
CA MET A 1 9.71 9.76 26.26
C MET A 1 9.09 8.37 26.39
N ALA A 2 8.08 8.20 27.24
CA ALA A 2 7.37 6.93 27.38
C ALA A 2 6.02 7.03 26.66
N ASN A 3 5.69 6.04 25.83
CA ASN A 3 4.35 5.93 25.27
C ASN A 3 3.39 5.48 26.37
N THR A 4 2.22 6.10 26.47
CA THR A 4 1.16 5.65 27.38
C THR A 4 0.07 4.96 26.55
N PHE A 5 -0.17 3.69 26.83
CA PHE A 5 -1.22 2.89 26.20
C PHE A 5 -2.37 2.67 27.19
N PRO A 6 -3.59 2.32 26.72
CA PRO A 6 -4.66 1.86 27.60
C PRO A 6 -4.17 0.69 28.48
N SER A 7 -4.55 0.69 29.77
CA SER A 7 -4.20 -0.41 30.68
C SER A 7 -4.93 -1.71 30.33
N GLU A 8 -6.02 -1.61 29.58
CA GLU A 8 -6.82 -2.71 29.05
C GLU A 8 -7.41 -2.32 27.68
N GLY A 9 -7.80 -3.31 26.88
CA GLY A 9 -8.40 -3.10 25.56
C GLY A 9 -7.39 -2.85 24.43
N ASN A 10 -7.89 -2.34 23.30
CA ASN A 10 -7.13 -2.14 22.07
C ASN A 10 -6.48 -0.75 22.00
N VAL A 11 -5.41 -0.61 21.23
CA VAL A 11 -4.73 0.66 20.98
C VAL A 11 -5.34 1.35 19.76
N GLY A 12 -6.01 2.49 19.98
CA GLY A 12 -6.49 3.38 18.94
C GLY A 12 -5.57 4.59 18.74
N LEU A 13 -5.13 4.84 17.50
CA LEU A 13 -4.47 6.08 17.10
C LEU A 13 -5.39 6.85 16.16
N GLY A 14 -5.91 8.00 16.59
CA GLY A 14 -6.88 8.77 15.81
C GLY A 14 -8.31 8.21 15.81
N THR A 15 -8.60 7.23 16.67
CA THR A 15 -9.95 6.68 16.91
C THR A 15 -10.15 6.38 18.39
N THR A 16 -11.37 6.59 18.89
CA THR A 16 -11.79 6.20 20.25
C THR A 16 -12.46 4.83 20.28
N LEU A 17 -12.78 4.27 19.11
CA LEU A 17 -13.43 2.97 18.94
C LEU A 17 -12.53 2.06 18.09
N PRO A 18 -11.43 1.54 18.65
CA PRO A 18 -10.54 0.62 17.93
C PRO A 18 -11.23 -0.73 17.65
N GLU A 19 -11.22 -1.16 16.39
CA GLU A 19 -11.91 -2.38 15.93
C GLU A 19 -11.04 -3.64 16.07
N GLN A 20 -9.72 -3.46 16.21
CA GLN A 20 -8.71 -4.51 16.37
C GLN A 20 -7.66 -4.04 17.37
N LEU A 21 -6.80 -4.96 17.84
CA LEU A 21 -5.74 -4.70 18.84
C LEU A 21 -4.94 -3.40 18.57
N LEU A 22 -4.73 -3.08 17.29
CA LEU A 22 -4.21 -1.80 16.84
C LEU A 22 -5.09 -1.26 15.72
N HIS A 23 -5.70 -0.08 15.92
CA HIS A 23 -6.47 0.65 14.90
C HIS A 23 -5.85 2.03 14.70
N ILE A 24 -5.30 2.28 13.51
CA ILE A 24 -4.76 3.58 13.11
C ILE A 24 -5.70 4.23 12.10
N LYS A 25 -6.36 5.30 12.52
CA LYS A 25 -7.30 6.07 11.70
C LYS A 25 -6.76 7.48 11.49
N ALA A 26 -6.83 7.97 10.25
CA ALA A 26 -6.54 9.37 9.97
C ALA A 26 -7.71 10.25 10.45
N GLY A 27 -7.43 11.51 10.79
CA GLY A 27 -8.49 12.49 11.03
C GLY A 27 -9.30 12.79 9.77
N ASP A 28 -10.52 13.30 9.96
CA ASP A 28 -11.54 13.47 8.91
C ASP A 28 -11.28 14.66 7.94
N SER A 29 -10.06 15.19 7.88
CA SER A 29 -9.72 16.24 6.92
C SER A 29 -9.48 15.65 5.52
N SER A 30 -9.91 16.38 4.50
CA SER A 30 -9.78 16.02 3.08
C SER A 30 -8.32 15.68 2.74
N GLY A 31 -8.00 14.39 2.59
CA GLY A 31 -6.62 13.91 2.42
C GLY A 31 -6.04 13.15 3.60
N GLY A 32 -6.85 12.80 4.61
CA GLY A 32 -6.46 11.95 5.73
C GLY A 32 -5.70 10.70 5.26
N LYS A 33 -4.49 10.55 5.77
CA LYS A 33 -3.59 9.41 5.54
C LYS A 33 -3.24 8.79 6.88
N SER A 34 -3.67 7.55 7.13
CA SER A 34 -3.14 6.77 8.26
C SER A 34 -1.91 6.03 7.77
N ARG A 35 -0.82 6.10 8.55
CA ARG A 35 0.48 5.59 8.14
C ARG A 35 1.22 4.97 9.30
N ILE A 36 1.84 3.82 9.06
CA ILE A 36 2.94 3.28 9.85
C ILE A 36 4.24 3.62 9.12
N ILE A 37 5.22 4.21 9.80
CA ILE A 37 6.57 4.44 9.26
C ILE A 37 7.54 3.48 9.95
N ILE A 38 8.36 2.81 9.15
CA ILE A 38 9.45 1.96 9.60
C ILE A 38 10.74 2.61 9.12
N GLU A 39 11.64 2.92 10.05
CA GLU A 39 12.90 3.63 9.79
C GLU A 39 14.08 2.79 10.27
N ASN A 40 15.13 2.68 9.44
CA ASN A 40 16.39 2.05 9.86
C ASN A 40 17.38 3.10 10.42
N SER A 41 18.49 2.64 11.00
CA SER A 41 19.52 3.52 11.60
C SER A 41 20.24 4.44 10.59
N LEU A 42 20.07 4.21 9.29
CA LEU A 42 20.62 5.03 8.21
C LEU A 42 19.61 6.08 7.71
N GLY A 43 18.41 6.16 8.31
CA GLY A 43 17.37 7.12 7.94
C GLY A 43 16.51 6.70 6.75
N HIS A 44 16.65 5.46 6.25
CA HIS A 44 15.75 4.95 5.22
C HIS A 44 14.39 4.64 5.85
N LYS A 45 13.35 5.26 5.27
CA LYS A 45 11.98 5.19 5.76
C LYS A 45 11.07 4.51 4.76
N TRP A 46 10.37 3.49 5.22
CA TRP A 46 9.28 2.82 4.51
C TRP A 46 7.96 3.10 5.20
N PHE A 47 6.87 2.96 4.48
CA PHE A 47 5.54 3.08 5.04
C PHE A 47 4.60 1.96 4.62
N LEU A 48 3.59 1.74 5.44
CA LEU A 48 2.32 1.10 5.09
C LEU A 48 1.22 2.14 5.36
N ASN A 49 0.29 2.32 4.42
CA ASN A 49 -0.73 3.36 4.58
C ASN A 49 -2.05 3.06 3.86
N THR A 50 -3.06 3.86 4.20
CA THR A 50 -4.20 4.13 3.33
C THR A 50 -4.37 5.64 3.11
N PHE A 51 -4.82 6.04 1.92
CA PHE A 51 -5.19 7.41 1.57
C PHE A 51 -6.68 7.51 1.28
N SER A 52 -7.37 8.42 1.97
CA SER A 52 -8.80 8.68 1.74
C SER A 52 -9.14 9.14 0.32
N THR A 53 -8.29 9.93 -0.34
CA THR A 53 -8.58 10.48 -1.68
C THR A 53 -8.38 9.47 -2.81
N LYS A 54 -7.45 8.54 -2.66
CA LYS A 54 -7.19 7.45 -3.63
C LYS A 54 -7.95 6.17 -3.26
N ASN A 55 -8.39 6.05 -2.01
CA ASN A 55 -8.97 4.85 -1.40
C ASN A 55 -8.15 3.58 -1.73
N HIS A 56 -6.84 3.67 -1.52
CA HIS A 56 -5.90 2.59 -1.79
C HIS A 56 -5.14 2.18 -0.52
N PHE A 57 -4.70 0.93 -0.48
CA PHE A 57 -3.67 0.47 0.45
C PHE A 57 -2.32 0.54 -0.27
N SER A 58 -1.28 1.12 0.36
CA SER A 58 0.03 1.21 -0.30
C SER A 58 1.24 1.03 0.61
N ILE A 59 2.29 0.53 -0.02
CA ILE A 59 3.63 0.36 0.54
C ILE A 59 4.59 1.20 -0.30
N GLY A 60 5.48 1.92 0.37
CA GLY A 60 6.50 2.67 -0.35
C GLY A 60 7.50 3.37 0.55
N ARG A 61 8.45 4.04 -0.08
CA ARG A 61 9.45 4.86 0.61
C ARG A 61 8.92 6.26 0.90
N VAL A 62 9.26 6.80 2.07
CA VAL A 62 8.84 8.16 2.43
C VAL A 62 9.52 9.18 1.50
N GLY A 63 8.73 10.10 0.94
CA GLY A 63 9.21 11.19 0.08
C GLY A 63 9.14 10.89 -1.43
N VAL A 64 8.67 9.72 -1.83
CA VAL A 64 8.45 9.33 -3.23
C VAL A 64 7.02 8.79 -3.43
N SER A 65 6.66 8.52 -4.69
CA SER A 65 5.43 7.82 -5.06
C SER A 65 5.37 6.42 -4.45
N ASP A 66 4.17 5.84 -4.39
CA ASP A 66 3.98 4.49 -3.89
C ASP A 66 4.73 3.47 -4.77
N ASP A 67 5.46 2.55 -4.14
CA ASP A 67 6.19 1.50 -4.85
C ASP A 67 5.21 0.37 -5.23
N LEU A 68 4.24 0.06 -4.35
CA LEU A 68 3.12 -0.86 -4.59
C LEU A 68 1.81 -0.27 -4.02
N ALA A 69 0.73 -0.34 -4.79
CA ALA A 69 -0.60 0.06 -4.34
C ALA A 69 -1.69 -0.94 -4.76
N ILE A 70 -2.70 -1.11 -3.90
CA ILE A 70 -3.95 -1.80 -4.19
C ILE A 70 -5.06 -0.75 -4.22
N ASP A 71 -5.64 -0.50 -5.39
CA ASP A 71 -6.68 0.52 -5.56
C ASP A 71 -8.05 0.08 -5.03
N ALA A 72 -9.02 0.99 -5.05
CA ALA A 72 -10.40 0.74 -4.62
C ALA A 72 -11.14 -0.36 -5.42
N LYS A 73 -10.63 -0.73 -6.61
CA LYS A 73 -11.16 -1.81 -7.46
C LYS A 73 -10.42 -3.14 -7.22
N GLY A 74 -9.46 -3.16 -6.31
CA GLY A 74 -8.60 -4.30 -6.01
C GLY A 74 -7.59 -4.57 -7.12
N ASN A 75 -7.19 -3.57 -7.91
CA ASN A 75 -6.09 -3.69 -8.85
C ASN A 75 -4.76 -3.40 -8.16
N ILE A 76 -3.73 -4.18 -8.48
CA ILE A 76 -2.38 -4.01 -7.96
C ILE A 76 -1.54 -3.24 -8.98
N GLY A 77 -1.01 -2.09 -8.57
CA GLY A 77 0.00 -1.33 -9.31
C GLY A 77 1.38 -1.48 -8.67
N ILE A 78 2.41 -1.76 -9.47
CA ILE A 78 3.82 -1.70 -9.06
C ILE A 78 4.52 -0.63 -9.89
N GLY A 79 4.97 0.44 -9.22
CA GLY A 79 5.57 1.62 -9.88
C GLY A 79 4.61 2.41 -10.78
N VAL A 80 3.30 2.19 -10.65
CA VAL A 80 2.24 2.87 -11.41
C VAL A 80 1.15 3.33 -10.45
N ASP A 81 0.68 4.57 -10.64
CA ASP A 81 -0.52 5.08 -10.00
C ASP A 81 -1.76 4.66 -10.79
N ASN A 82 -2.80 4.19 -10.11
CA ASN A 82 -4.09 3.79 -10.71
C ASN A 82 -3.94 2.73 -11.82
N ALA A 83 -3.63 1.49 -11.44
CA ALA A 83 -3.51 0.37 -12.37
C ALA A 83 -4.75 0.21 -13.27
N ARG A 84 -4.51 -0.01 -14.57
CA ARG A 84 -5.53 -0.13 -15.63
C ARG A 84 -6.12 -1.53 -15.74
N ALA A 85 -5.47 -2.52 -15.12
CA ALA A 85 -5.87 -3.92 -15.06
C ALA A 85 -5.58 -4.50 -13.67
N LYS A 86 -5.94 -5.76 -13.42
CA LYS A 86 -5.78 -6.40 -12.10
C LYS A 86 -4.35 -6.38 -11.57
N LEU A 87 -3.37 -6.47 -12.47
CA LEU A 87 -1.96 -6.27 -12.17
C LEU A 87 -1.36 -5.40 -13.28
N GLU A 88 -0.72 -4.30 -12.91
CA GLU A 88 0.08 -3.48 -13.81
C GLU A 88 1.44 -3.18 -13.18
N VAL A 89 2.51 -3.43 -13.93
CA VAL A 89 3.89 -3.18 -13.51
C VAL A 89 4.52 -2.20 -14.48
N ASN A 90 5.01 -1.07 -13.96
CA ASN A 90 5.81 -0.13 -14.72
C ASN A 90 7.29 -0.54 -14.67
N GLY A 91 7.69 -1.42 -15.59
CA GLY A 91 9.06 -1.93 -15.68
C GLY A 91 9.13 -3.37 -16.17
N HIS A 92 10.33 -3.96 -16.09
CA HIS A 92 10.53 -5.37 -16.42
C HIS A 92 10.08 -6.28 -15.28
N VAL A 93 9.41 -7.38 -15.63
CA VAL A 93 9.06 -8.46 -14.70
C VAL A 93 9.92 -9.67 -15.00
N ILE A 94 10.64 -10.17 -14.00
CA ILE A 94 11.36 -11.45 -14.09
C ILE A 94 10.47 -12.53 -13.47
N VAL A 95 10.20 -13.59 -14.24
CA VAL A 95 9.44 -14.76 -13.78
C VAL A 95 10.32 -15.99 -13.90
N ASN A 96 10.72 -16.58 -12.77
CA ASN A 96 11.57 -17.79 -12.74
C ASN A 96 10.80 -19.09 -13.06
N GLY A 97 9.63 -18.98 -13.69
CA GLY A 97 8.70 -20.07 -13.96
C GLY A 97 7.84 -19.78 -15.19
N VAL A 98 6.73 -20.48 -15.33
CA VAL A 98 5.83 -20.34 -16.49
C VAL A 98 4.77 -19.28 -16.22
N ILE A 99 4.57 -18.37 -17.17
CA ILE A 99 3.39 -17.51 -17.24
C ILE A 99 2.32 -18.30 -18.00
N SER A 100 1.22 -18.66 -17.31
CA SER A 100 0.05 -19.25 -17.95
C SER A 100 -0.96 -18.15 -18.27
N VAL A 101 -1.33 -17.99 -19.54
CA VAL A 101 -2.37 -17.05 -19.95
C VAL A 101 -3.55 -17.86 -20.47
N SER A 102 -4.74 -17.63 -19.89
CA SER A 102 -5.95 -18.41 -20.18
C SER A 102 -6.88 -17.77 -21.21
N ASP A 103 -6.53 -16.59 -21.74
CA ASP A 103 -7.26 -15.91 -22.81
C ASP A 103 -6.33 -15.75 -24.02
N ASP A 104 -6.83 -16.05 -25.22
CA ASP A 104 -6.05 -16.10 -26.47
C ASP A 104 -5.58 -14.72 -26.95
N LYS A 105 -6.04 -13.64 -26.29
CA LYS A 105 -5.61 -12.27 -26.59
C LYS A 105 -4.36 -11.92 -25.79
N VAL A 106 -3.20 -12.38 -26.28
CA VAL A 106 -1.90 -11.79 -25.93
C VAL A 106 -1.38 -11.05 -27.16
N PRO A 107 -1.80 -9.79 -27.40
CA PRO A 107 -1.62 -9.16 -28.71
C PRO A 107 -0.16 -8.80 -29.04
N SER A 108 0.77 -8.93 -28.08
CA SER A 108 2.12 -8.38 -28.23
C SER A 108 3.18 -9.01 -27.30
N MET A 109 3.16 -10.32 -27.06
CA MET A 109 4.27 -10.96 -26.33
C MET A 109 5.48 -11.13 -27.25
N THR A 110 6.49 -10.29 -27.08
CA THR A 110 7.80 -10.48 -27.72
C THR A 110 8.67 -11.32 -26.79
N ILE A 111 8.97 -12.55 -27.21
CA ILE A 111 9.98 -13.41 -26.56
C ILE A 111 11.31 -13.14 -27.28
N SER A 112 12.32 -12.70 -26.53
CA SER A 112 13.70 -12.53 -27.03
C SER A 112 14.51 -13.80 -26.85
#